data_AF-A0A9D1SY52-F1
#
_entry.id   AF-A0A9D1SY52-F1
#
_cell.length_a   1.000
_cell.length_b   1.000
_cell.length_c   1.000
_cell.angle_alpha   90.00
_cell.angle_beta   90.00
_cell.angle_gamma   90.00
#
_symmetry.space_group_name_H-M   'P 1'
#
loop_
_entity.id
_entity.type
_entity.pdbx_description
1 polymer ?
#
loop_
_entity_poly.entity_id
_entity_poly.type
_entity_poly.pdbx_seq_one_letter_code
_entity_poly.pdbx_strand_id
1 'polypeptide(L)'
;MENSSLANINDLNALNDKAKKLVESTEPKVLTFLEQTSEEIKFCIKSVRQNFFTLGAKLSDIKNCEEIKTVFNWKLGRECKNIYEYAEQEFKLSKTTTICLIGIVERFGNLKSSLKKEYEPYVYSQLCEMLPLTSDQLNLVSPDMTVKEIRALKKVGLKQNSEVDPTSDQNLEVEEKTTDPLGYYLKNDEQRLDFVRNYTRWRLWLQVPDLNLKFYRCDLNNGDYLLVTESENNVLKGCVCYDFYYKCRLSHDLRIVKQGTSKEFYGYSQLGISYSEYLSYMKSTKARVMINPAEVLSEQ
;
A
#
# COMPACT_ATOMS: atom_id res chain seq x y z
N MET A 1 41.96 -51.82 -57.56
CA MET A 1 41.44 -52.10 -56.20
C MET A 1 41.56 -50.87 -55.26
N GLU A 2 41.72 -49.65 -55.77
CA GLU A 2 42.03 -48.46 -54.93
C GLU A 2 40.83 -47.54 -54.61
N ASN A 3 39.71 -47.64 -55.35
CA ASN A 3 38.57 -46.72 -55.17
C ASN A 3 37.70 -46.95 -53.93
N SER A 4 37.84 -48.10 -53.25
CA SER A 4 37.07 -48.41 -52.02
C SER A 4 37.67 -47.74 -50.78
N SER A 5 38.98 -47.47 -50.79
CA SER A 5 39.69 -46.88 -49.63
C SER A 5 39.53 -45.36 -49.56
N LEU A 6 39.44 -44.68 -50.71
CA LEU A 6 39.26 -43.22 -50.80
C LEU A 6 37.87 -42.74 -50.36
N ALA A 7 36.81 -43.52 -50.63
CA ALA A 7 35.46 -43.21 -50.16
C ALA A 7 35.38 -43.23 -48.62
N ASN A 8 36.02 -44.22 -48.00
CA ASN A 8 36.05 -44.39 -46.55
C ASN A 8 36.80 -43.25 -45.83
N ILE A 9 37.89 -42.74 -46.44
CA ILE A 9 38.65 -41.61 -45.89
C ILE A 9 37.83 -40.30 -45.92
N ASN A 10 37.09 -40.06 -47.00
CA ASN A 10 36.25 -38.87 -47.11
C ASN A 10 35.08 -38.89 -46.12
N ASP A 11 34.48 -40.06 -45.90
CA ASP A 11 33.43 -40.23 -44.90
C ASP A 11 33.96 -40.04 -43.47
N LEU A 12 35.16 -40.55 -43.18
CA LEU A 12 35.86 -40.34 -41.90
C LEU A 12 36.18 -38.86 -41.65
N ASN A 13 36.64 -38.13 -42.66
CA ASN A 13 36.92 -36.70 -42.54
C ASN A 13 35.64 -35.89 -42.32
N ALA A 14 34.54 -36.22 -43.02
CA ALA A 14 33.25 -35.57 -42.83
C ALA A 14 32.66 -35.83 -41.42
N LEU A 15 32.83 -37.04 -40.88
CA LEU A 15 32.48 -37.38 -39.51
C LEU A 15 33.32 -36.62 -38.49
N ASN A 16 34.63 -36.48 -38.75
CA ASN A 16 35.54 -35.75 -37.89
C ASN A 16 35.26 -34.23 -37.88
N ASP A 17 34.94 -33.65 -39.03
CA ASP A 17 34.54 -32.24 -39.15
C ASP A 17 33.20 -31.97 -38.45
N LYS A 18 32.26 -32.93 -38.52
CA LYS A 18 30.99 -32.85 -37.79
C LYS A 18 31.20 -32.98 -36.29
N ALA A 19 32.08 -33.88 -35.86
CA ALA A 19 32.48 -34.02 -34.45
C ALA A 19 33.18 -32.76 -33.94
N LYS A 20 34.06 -32.14 -34.74
CA LYS A 20 34.75 -30.90 -34.39
C LYS A 20 33.79 -29.72 -34.24
N LYS A 21 32.80 -29.58 -35.13
CA LYS A 21 31.72 -28.59 -34.98
C LYS A 21 30.84 -28.84 -33.75
N LEU A 22 30.60 -30.10 -33.38
CA LEU A 22 29.87 -30.45 -32.16
C LEU A 22 30.68 -30.12 -30.91
N VAL A 23 32.01 -30.35 -30.92
CA VAL A 23 32.94 -29.99 -29.84
C VAL A 23 33.08 -28.46 -29.70
N GLU A 24 33.20 -27.73 -30.81
CA GLU A 24 33.23 -26.26 -30.81
C GLU A 24 31.88 -25.65 -30.34
N SER A 25 30.76 -26.37 -30.50
CA SER A 25 29.44 -25.95 -29.98
C SER A 25 29.21 -26.27 -28.50
N THR A 26 30.10 -27.08 -27.90
CA THR A 26 29.98 -27.54 -26.49
C THR A 26 31.02 -26.93 -25.55
N GLU A 27 31.90 -26.05 -26.02
CA GLU A 27 32.70 -25.23 -25.12
C GLU A 27 31.76 -24.35 -24.27
N PRO A 28 31.82 -24.43 -22.93
CA PRO A 28 30.97 -23.64 -22.07
C PRO A 28 31.29 -22.16 -22.31
N LYS A 29 30.35 -21.46 -22.94
CA LYS A 29 30.46 -20.03 -23.23
C LYS A 29 30.69 -19.31 -21.89
N VAL A 30 31.91 -18.86 -21.64
CA VAL A 30 32.26 -18.11 -20.43
C VAL A 30 31.56 -16.76 -20.54
N LEU A 31 30.39 -16.67 -19.90
CA LEU A 31 29.60 -15.43 -19.86
C LEU A 31 30.46 -14.35 -19.22
N THR A 32 30.50 -13.19 -19.84
CA THR A 32 31.14 -12.00 -19.27
C THR A 32 30.47 -11.63 -17.95
N PHE A 33 31.15 -10.89 -17.08
CA PHE A 33 30.57 -10.37 -15.85
C PHE A 33 29.24 -9.63 -16.11
N LEU A 34 29.17 -8.82 -17.17
CA LEU A 34 27.95 -8.12 -17.57
C LEU A 34 26.81 -9.08 -17.90
N GLU A 35 27.06 -10.15 -18.68
CA GLU A 35 26.03 -11.13 -19.03
C GLU A 35 25.57 -11.92 -17.80
N GLN A 36 26.50 -12.34 -16.93
CA GLN A 36 26.19 -13.03 -15.68
C GLN A 36 25.31 -12.17 -14.77
N THR A 37 25.73 -10.94 -14.47
CA THR A 37 24.96 -10.00 -13.65
C THR A 37 23.62 -9.66 -14.30
N SER A 38 23.54 -9.56 -15.63
CA SER A 38 22.28 -9.32 -16.33
C SER A 38 21.29 -10.46 -16.15
N GLU A 39 21.75 -11.72 -16.21
CA GLU A 39 20.91 -12.88 -15.95
C GLU A 39 20.45 -12.95 -14.48
N GLU A 40 21.31 -12.60 -13.53
CA GLU A 40 20.94 -12.49 -12.11
C GLU A 40 19.85 -11.44 -11.89
N ILE A 41 19.99 -10.25 -12.51
CA ILE A 41 18.97 -9.19 -12.42
C ILE A 41 17.64 -9.66 -13.02
N LYS A 42 17.67 -10.30 -14.20
CA LYS A 42 16.46 -10.87 -14.82
C LYS A 42 15.80 -11.90 -13.91
N PHE A 43 16.59 -12.74 -13.25
CA PHE A 43 16.09 -13.71 -12.28
C PHE A 43 15.44 -13.02 -11.06
N CYS A 44 16.08 -12.00 -10.50
CA CYS A 44 15.51 -11.19 -9.40
C CYS A 44 14.17 -10.56 -9.79
N ILE A 45 14.06 -9.98 -10.99
CA ILE A 45 12.80 -9.41 -11.49
C ILE A 45 11.72 -10.50 -11.61
N LYS A 46 12.07 -11.68 -12.15
CA LYS A 46 11.15 -12.82 -12.24
C LYS A 46 10.70 -13.30 -10.86
N SER A 47 11.62 -13.35 -9.89
CA SER A 47 11.31 -13.68 -8.49
C SER A 47 10.34 -12.68 -7.88
N VAL A 48 10.56 -11.37 -8.04
CA VAL A 48 9.62 -10.33 -7.56
C VAL A 48 8.21 -10.53 -8.15
N ARG A 49 8.11 -10.90 -9.43
CA ARG A 49 6.81 -11.23 -10.06
C ARG A 49 6.16 -12.46 -9.42
N GLN A 50 6.92 -13.50 -9.13
CA GLN A 50 6.37 -14.68 -8.47
C GLN A 50 5.98 -14.39 -7.02
N ASN A 51 6.75 -13.54 -6.33
CA ASN A 51 6.53 -13.21 -4.92
C ASN A 51 5.18 -12.53 -4.66
N PHE A 52 4.70 -11.64 -5.54
CA PHE A 52 3.38 -11.03 -5.33
C PHE A 52 2.25 -12.07 -5.45
N PHE A 53 2.37 -13.04 -6.36
CA PHE A 53 1.36 -14.08 -6.53
C PHE A 53 1.37 -15.02 -5.33
N THR A 54 2.55 -15.45 -4.89
CA THR A 54 2.71 -16.24 -3.66
C THR A 54 2.16 -15.50 -2.44
N LEU A 55 2.43 -14.20 -2.32
CA LEU A 55 1.90 -13.37 -1.23
C LEU A 55 0.36 -13.33 -1.27
N GLY A 56 -0.23 -13.12 -2.45
CA GLY A 56 -1.68 -13.17 -2.63
C GLY A 56 -2.29 -14.52 -2.25
N ALA A 57 -1.64 -15.62 -2.61
CA ALA A 57 -2.10 -16.96 -2.27
C ALA A 57 -2.08 -17.19 -0.76
N LYS A 58 -1.00 -16.78 -0.09
CA LYS A 58 -0.92 -16.85 1.39
C LYS A 58 -1.94 -15.96 2.08
N LEU A 59 -2.18 -14.76 1.57
CA LEU A 59 -3.25 -13.89 2.09
C LEU A 59 -4.64 -14.50 1.88
N SER A 60 -4.84 -15.22 0.77
CA SER A 60 -6.07 -15.97 0.49
C SER A 60 -6.24 -17.18 1.42
N ASP A 61 -5.16 -17.90 1.72
CA ASP A 61 -5.17 -19.01 2.70
C ASP A 61 -5.60 -18.47 4.07
N ILE A 62 -4.99 -17.36 4.51
CA ILE A 62 -5.30 -16.73 5.81
C ILE A 62 -6.72 -16.14 5.80
N LYS A 63 -7.19 -15.53 4.70
CA LYS A 63 -8.57 -14.97 4.60
C LYS A 63 -9.67 -15.98 4.98
N ASN A 64 -9.44 -17.27 4.74
CA ASN A 64 -10.38 -18.35 5.06
C ASN A 64 -10.15 -18.98 6.44
N CYS A 65 -9.14 -18.53 7.17
CA CYS A 65 -8.76 -18.96 8.51
C CYS A 65 -9.64 -18.24 9.55
N GLU A 66 -10.39 -18.99 10.37
CA GLU A 66 -11.26 -18.40 11.39
C GLU A 66 -10.48 -17.75 12.53
N GLU A 67 -9.23 -18.19 12.72
CA GLU A 67 -8.27 -17.72 13.70
C GLU A 67 -7.93 -16.24 13.53
N ILE A 68 -8.15 -15.63 12.35
CA ILE A 68 -8.04 -14.17 12.20
C ILE A 68 -8.91 -13.45 13.24
N LYS A 69 -10.11 -13.97 13.51
CA LYS A 69 -11.08 -13.34 14.42
C LYS A 69 -10.67 -13.41 15.89
N THR A 70 -9.63 -14.17 16.22
CA THR A 70 -9.09 -14.25 17.58
C THR A 70 -7.83 -13.39 17.76
N VAL A 71 -7.24 -12.91 16.66
CA VAL A 71 -6.07 -12.04 16.72
C VAL A 71 -6.47 -10.65 17.20
N PHE A 72 -5.93 -10.23 18.32
CA PHE A 72 -6.17 -8.89 18.85
C PHE A 72 -5.59 -7.81 17.94
N ASN A 73 -6.42 -6.84 17.56
CA ASN A 73 -6.00 -5.65 16.84
C ASN A 73 -5.63 -4.54 17.83
N TRP A 74 -4.33 -4.29 18.01
CA TRP A 74 -3.86 -3.33 19.02
C TRP A 74 -4.19 -1.88 18.66
N LYS A 75 -4.42 -1.57 17.38
CA LYS A 75 -4.85 -0.22 16.95
C LYS A 75 -6.32 0.06 17.27
N LEU A 76 -7.16 -0.98 17.19
CA LEU A 76 -8.61 -0.87 17.32
C LEU A 76 -9.14 -1.32 18.69
N GLY A 77 -8.30 -1.90 19.54
CA GLY A 77 -8.67 -2.34 20.89
C GLY A 77 -9.67 -3.50 20.90
N ARG A 78 -9.74 -4.27 19.82
CA ARG A 78 -10.65 -5.41 19.64
C ARG A 78 -10.01 -6.45 18.73
N GLU A 79 -10.58 -7.63 18.60
CA GLU A 79 -10.10 -8.62 17.64
C GLU A 79 -10.23 -8.12 16.18
N CYS A 80 -9.33 -8.61 15.33
CA CYS A 80 -9.34 -8.37 13.89
C CYS A 80 -10.63 -8.95 13.29
N LYS A 81 -11.40 -8.14 12.58
CA LYS A 81 -12.65 -8.59 11.96
C LYS A 81 -12.44 -9.34 10.65
N ASN A 82 -11.35 -9.05 9.95
CA ASN A 82 -11.10 -9.54 8.61
C ASN A 82 -9.61 -9.51 8.27
N ILE A 83 -9.26 -10.15 7.15
CA ILE A 83 -7.90 -10.21 6.61
C ILE A 83 -7.27 -8.84 6.39
N TYR A 84 -8.04 -7.79 6.09
CA TYR A 84 -7.49 -6.47 5.81
C TYR A 84 -6.93 -5.81 7.08
N GLU A 85 -7.67 -5.92 8.18
CA GLU A 85 -7.22 -5.43 9.49
C GLU A 85 -5.96 -6.18 9.96
N TYR A 86 -5.95 -7.50 9.78
CA TYR A 86 -4.80 -8.34 10.12
C TYR A 86 -3.58 -8.02 9.25
N ALA A 87 -3.75 -7.92 7.93
CA ALA A 87 -2.66 -7.65 7.00
C ALA A 87 -2.05 -6.25 7.18
N GLU A 88 -2.87 -5.25 7.51
CA GLU A 88 -2.36 -3.90 7.82
C GLU A 88 -1.57 -3.88 9.13
N GLN A 89 -2.00 -4.65 10.13
CA GLN A 89 -1.33 -4.73 11.41
C GLN A 89 0.02 -5.45 11.31
N GLU A 90 0.01 -6.68 10.80
CA GLU A 90 1.17 -7.58 10.80
C GLU A 90 2.14 -7.28 9.67
N PHE A 91 1.63 -7.07 8.45
CA PHE A 91 2.45 -6.97 7.25
C PHE A 91 2.57 -5.54 6.70
N LYS A 92 1.88 -4.57 7.32
CA LYS A 92 1.78 -3.17 6.85
C LYS A 92 1.24 -3.05 5.42
N LEU A 93 0.43 -4.00 4.99
CA LEU A 93 -0.22 -3.96 3.69
C LEU A 93 -1.51 -3.14 3.76
N SER A 94 -1.68 -2.20 2.83
CA SER A 94 -2.92 -1.44 2.74
C SER A 94 -4.10 -2.34 2.38
N LYS A 95 -5.31 -1.93 2.76
CA LYS A 95 -6.54 -2.63 2.36
C LYS A 95 -6.60 -2.85 0.84
N THR A 96 -6.29 -1.82 0.04
CA THR A 96 -6.28 -1.88 -1.42
C THR A 96 -5.28 -2.90 -1.93
N THR A 97 -4.04 -2.87 -1.41
CA THR A 97 -2.99 -3.84 -1.79
C THR A 97 -3.42 -5.26 -1.50
N THR A 98 -3.97 -5.51 -0.31
CA THR A 98 -4.46 -6.84 0.12
C THR A 98 -5.61 -7.33 -0.77
N ILE A 99 -6.59 -6.46 -1.09
CA ILE A 99 -7.68 -6.78 -2.02
C ILE A 99 -7.12 -7.16 -3.40
N CYS A 100 -6.18 -6.37 -3.92
CA CYS A 100 -5.60 -6.63 -5.24
C CYS A 100 -4.83 -7.94 -5.28
N LEU A 101 -3.98 -8.22 -4.29
CA LEU A 101 -3.18 -9.45 -4.24
C LEU A 101 -4.07 -10.71 -4.19
N ILE A 102 -5.08 -10.70 -3.32
CA ILE A 102 -6.03 -11.82 -3.21
C ILE A 102 -6.85 -11.95 -4.50
N GLY A 103 -7.41 -10.85 -5.01
CA GLY A 103 -8.25 -10.86 -6.21
C GLY A 103 -7.51 -11.32 -7.46
N ILE A 104 -6.21 -11.02 -7.60
CA ILE A 104 -5.40 -11.51 -8.72
C ILE A 104 -5.31 -13.04 -8.69
N VAL A 105 -5.09 -13.61 -7.50
CA VAL A 105 -5.03 -15.07 -7.35
C VAL A 105 -6.38 -15.71 -7.64
N GLU A 106 -7.47 -15.15 -7.09
CA GLU A 106 -8.83 -15.66 -7.27
C GLU A 106 -9.28 -15.60 -8.76
N ARG A 107 -8.94 -14.52 -9.48
CA ARG A 107 -9.45 -14.27 -10.84
C ARG A 107 -8.53 -14.79 -11.95
N PHE A 108 -7.22 -14.58 -11.80
CA PHE A 108 -6.21 -14.85 -12.83
C PHE A 108 -5.29 -16.03 -12.50
N GLY A 109 -5.45 -16.62 -11.31
CA GLY A 109 -4.72 -17.82 -10.90
C GLY A 109 -5.23 -19.12 -11.51
N ASN A 110 -4.40 -20.15 -11.44
CA ASN A 110 -4.70 -21.53 -11.80
C ASN A 110 -4.63 -22.43 -10.54
N LEU A 111 -5.01 -23.71 -10.69
CA LEU A 111 -5.02 -24.69 -9.59
C LEU A 111 -3.63 -25.03 -9.01
N LYS A 112 -2.54 -24.68 -9.70
CA LYS A 112 -1.15 -24.93 -9.30
C LYS A 112 -0.52 -23.74 -8.58
N SER A 113 -1.34 -22.84 -8.02
CA SER A 113 -0.87 -21.64 -7.32
C SER A 113 0.07 -20.78 -8.19
N SER A 114 -0.25 -20.66 -9.47
CA SER A 114 0.44 -19.80 -10.44
C SER A 114 -0.58 -19.04 -11.29
N LEU A 115 -0.14 -18.03 -12.06
CA LEU A 115 -1.01 -17.36 -13.03
C LEU A 115 -1.43 -18.34 -14.14
N LYS A 116 -2.63 -18.17 -14.71
CA LYS A 116 -2.98 -18.85 -15.97
C LYS A 116 -2.00 -18.38 -17.06
N LYS A 117 -1.70 -19.27 -18.00
CA LYS A 117 -0.71 -19.03 -19.07
C LYS A 117 -1.00 -17.77 -19.88
N GLU A 118 -2.28 -17.46 -20.12
CA GLU A 118 -2.72 -16.25 -20.82
C GLU A 118 -2.43 -14.94 -20.06
N TYR A 119 -2.29 -14.99 -18.72
CA TYR A 119 -2.03 -13.82 -17.88
C TYR A 119 -0.56 -13.71 -17.42
N GLU A 120 0.29 -14.71 -17.67
CA GLU A 120 1.73 -14.66 -17.34
C GLU A 120 2.50 -13.45 -17.90
N PRO A 121 2.19 -12.92 -19.10
CA PRO A 121 2.91 -11.78 -19.65
C PRO A 121 2.63 -10.45 -18.93
N TYR A 122 1.55 -10.36 -18.15
CA TYR A 122 1.10 -9.12 -17.52
C TYR A 122 1.85 -8.82 -16.22
N VAL A 123 2.08 -7.53 -15.94
CA VAL A 123 2.67 -7.09 -14.68
C VAL A 123 1.61 -6.85 -13.60
N TYR A 124 2.02 -6.87 -12.32
CA TYR A 124 1.15 -6.67 -11.16
C TYR A 124 0.19 -5.48 -11.32
N SER A 125 0.71 -4.30 -11.69
CA SER A 125 -0.10 -3.09 -11.82
C SER A 125 -1.16 -3.18 -12.92
N GLN A 126 -0.89 -3.89 -14.03
CA GLN A 126 -1.88 -4.14 -15.08
C GLN A 126 -2.97 -5.08 -14.56
N LEU A 127 -2.57 -6.19 -13.93
CA LEU A 127 -3.50 -7.17 -13.36
C LEU A 127 -4.42 -6.54 -12.30
N CYS A 128 -3.90 -5.63 -11.47
CA CYS A 128 -4.72 -4.85 -10.52
C CYS A 128 -5.80 -4.04 -11.22
N GLU A 129 -5.48 -3.40 -12.34
CA GLU A 129 -6.44 -2.61 -13.12
C GLU A 129 -7.43 -3.48 -13.89
N MET A 130 -7.08 -4.72 -14.18
CA MET A 130 -7.93 -5.69 -14.86
C MET A 130 -9.00 -6.31 -13.94
N LEU A 131 -8.79 -6.28 -12.61
CA LEU A 131 -9.72 -6.86 -11.63
C LEU A 131 -11.19 -6.40 -11.70
N PRO A 132 -11.52 -5.13 -12.03
CA PRO A 132 -12.91 -4.70 -12.19
C PRO A 132 -13.44 -4.80 -13.64
N LEU A 133 -12.63 -5.23 -14.62
CA LEU A 133 -13.09 -5.32 -16.02
C LEU A 133 -14.08 -6.47 -16.21
N THR A 134 -14.98 -6.37 -17.18
CA THR A 134 -15.82 -7.50 -17.63
C THR A 134 -15.02 -8.45 -18.53
N SER A 135 -15.54 -9.65 -18.79
CA SER A 135 -14.90 -10.61 -19.70
C SER A 135 -14.66 -10.02 -21.10
N ASP A 136 -15.63 -9.27 -21.65
CA ASP A 136 -15.49 -8.63 -22.96
C ASP A 136 -14.42 -7.55 -22.96
N GLN A 137 -14.34 -6.76 -21.89
CA GLN A 137 -13.30 -5.74 -21.73
C GLN A 137 -11.91 -6.37 -21.58
N LEU A 138 -11.79 -7.52 -20.91
CA LEU A 138 -10.52 -8.24 -20.77
C LEU A 138 -9.97 -8.69 -22.13
N ASN A 139 -10.83 -9.09 -23.08
CA ASN A 139 -10.42 -9.48 -24.42
C ASN A 139 -9.80 -8.31 -25.22
N LEU A 140 -10.05 -7.06 -24.81
CA LEU A 140 -9.48 -5.86 -25.43
C LEU A 140 -8.13 -5.45 -24.80
N VAL A 141 -7.72 -6.11 -23.71
CA VAL A 141 -6.47 -5.79 -23.01
C VAL A 141 -5.33 -6.64 -23.57
N SER A 142 -4.18 -6.00 -23.83
CA SER A 142 -2.93 -6.65 -24.25
C SER A 142 -1.79 -6.35 -23.25
N PRO A 143 -0.80 -7.25 -23.07
CA PRO A 143 0.34 -7.02 -22.17
C PRO A 143 1.17 -5.78 -22.49
N ASP A 144 1.15 -5.30 -23.73
CA ASP A 144 1.88 -4.11 -24.16
C ASP A 144 1.18 -2.79 -23.76
N MET A 145 -0.08 -2.86 -23.34
CA MET A 145 -0.85 -1.68 -22.95
C MET A 145 -0.36 -1.09 -21.62
N THR A 146 -0.31 0.24 -21.55
CA THR A 146 -0.05 0.96 -20.32
C THR A 146 -1.23 0.86 -19.35
N VAL A 147 -0.95 0.99 -18.04
CA VAL A 147 -1.97 1.09 -16.99
C VAL A 147 -3.01 2.18 -17.27
N LYS A 148 -2.59 3.30 -17.90
CA LYS A 148 -3.49 4.41 -18.25
C LYS A 148 -4.50 4.01 -19.32
N GLU A 149 -4.08 3.24 -20.31
CA GLU A 149 -4.94 2.74 -21.38
C GLU A 149 -5.93 1.70 -20.84
N ILE A 150 -5.48 0.78 -19.97
CA ILE A 150 -6.36 -0.19 -19.29
C ILE A 150 -7.43 0.54 -18.46
N ARG A 151 -7.06 1.62 -17.75
CA ARG A 151 -8.01 2.48 -17.02
C ARG A 151 -8.98 3.22 -17.94
N ALA A 152 -8.59 3.56 -19.17
CA ALA A 152 -9.48 4.23 -20.11
C ALA A 152 -10.61 3.28 -20.58
N LEU A 153 -10.32 1.99 -20.77
CA LEU A 153 -11.32 0.97 -21.13
C LEU A 153 -12.46 0.87 -20.11
N LYS A 154 -12.15 1.06 -18.81
CA LYS A 154 -13.17 1.10 -17.74
C LYS A 154 -14.24 2.17 -17.97
N LYS A 155 -13.86 3.31 -18.55
CA LYS A 155 -14.76 4.46 -18.75
C LYS A 155 -15.66 4.30 -19.98
N VAL A 156 -15.28 3.46 -20.94
CA VAL A 156 -16.04 3.26 -22.19
C VAL A 156 -17.23 2.33 -21.97
N GLY A 157 -17.11 1.32 -21.10
CA GLY A 157 -18.20 0.36 -20.82
C GLY A 157 -19.40 0.91 -20.05
N LEU A 158 -19.27 2.08 -19.42
CA LEU A 158 -20.36 2.75 -18.69
C LEU A 158 -21.38 3.46 -19.60
N LYS A 159 -21.12 3.58 -20.90
CA LYS A 159 -21.98 4.31 -21.84
C LYS A 159 -22.95 3.44 -22.65
N GLN A 160 -22.93 2.11 -22.53
CA GLN A 160 -23.70 1.24 -23.43
C GLN A 160 -24.77 0.35 -22.78
N ASN A 161 -24.93 0.30 -21.45
CA ASN A 161 -26.01 -0.47 -20.83
C ASN A 161 -26.84 0.40 -19.88
N SER A 162 -27.84 1.07 -20.44
CA SER A 162 -28.93 1.69 -19.68
C SER A 162 -30.26 1.14 -20.19
N GLU A 163 -30.73 0.03 -19.60
CA GLU A 163 -32.16 -0.28 -19.41
C GLU A 163 -32.35 -1.51 -18.47
N VAL A 164 -32.99 -1.24 -17.31
CA VAL A 164 -33.77 -2.09 -16.36
C VAL A 164 -33.07 -2.99 -15.29
N ASP A 165 -32.83 -2.39 -14.10
CA ASP A 165 -33.34 -2.66 -12.70
C ASP A 165 -33.58 -4.08 -12.12
N PRO A 166 -33.67 -4.29 -10.76
CA PRO A 166 -32.82 -3.91 -9.62
C PRO A 166 -32.31 -5.13 -8.82
N THR A 167 -31.13 -5.04 -8.18
CA THR A 167 -30.82 -5.48 -6.79
C THR A 167 -29.30 -5.59 -6.60
N SER A 168 -28.69 -4.54 -6.08
CA SER A 168 -27.57 -4.61 -5.17
C SER A 168 -27.29 -3.19 -4.68
N ASP A 169 -27.50 -2.97 -3.39
CA ASP A 169 -27.30 -1.70 -2.72
C ASP A 169 -25.89 -1.15 -2.98
N GLN A 170 -25.83 -0.16 -3.87
CA GLN A 170 -24.72 0.76 -4.01
C GLN A 170 -25.21 2.12 -3.53
N ASN A 171 -24.98 2.43 -2.24
CA ASN A 171 -24.99 3.81 -1.79
C ASN A 171 -23.75 4.51 -2.36
N LEU A 172 -23.91 5.08 -3.55
CA LEU A 172 -23.05 6.12 -4.12
C LEU A 172 -23.64 7.47 -3.71
N GLU A 173 -23.13 8.05 -2.64
CA GLU A 173 -23.40 9.47 -2.34
C GLU A 173 -22.70 10.33 -3.39
N VAL A 174 -23.52 11.13 -4.09
CA VAL A 174 -23.14 12.13 -5.06
C VAL A 174 -22.43 13.27 -4.33
N GLU A 175 -21.12 13.47 -4.57
CA GLU A 175 -20.42 14.68 -4.13
C GLU A 175 -20.85 15.87 -5.01
N GLU A 176 -21.76 16.70 -4.48
CA GLU A 176 -21.94 18.07 -4.93
C GLU A 176 -20.66 18.87 -4.70
N LYS A 177 -20.11 19.42 -5.78
CA LYS A 177 -19.11 20.49 -5.72
C LYS A 177 -19.79 21.76 -5.20
N THR A 178 -19.36 22.23 -4.04
CA THR A 178 -19.48 23.64 -3.65
C THR A 178 -18.12 24.16 -3.20
N THR A 179 -17.68 25.24 -3.84
CA THR A 179 -16.48 26.01 -3.52
C THR A 179 -16.78 26.98 -2.37
N ASP A 180 -16.01 26.95 -1.28
CA ASP A 180 -16.02 27.96 -0.21
C ASP A 180 -14.58 28.14 0.34
N PRO A 181 -14.04 29.39 0.53
CA PRO A 181 -12.60 29.66 0.51
C PRO A 181 -11.78 29.44 1.81
N LEU A 182 -12.31 28.87 2.90
CA LEU A 182 -11.63 28.97 4.21
C LEU A 182 -11.58 27.70 5.08
N GLY A 183 -11.70 26.50 4.50
CA GLY A 183 -11.48 25.25 5.24
C GLY A 183 -10.82 24.17 4.39
N TYR A 184 -9.71 23.60 4.86
CA TYR A 184 -9.10 22.45 4.19
C TYR A 184 -10.00 21.23 4.41
N TYR A 185 -10.67 20.81 3.35
CA TYR A 185 -11.55 19.65 3.40
C TYR A 185 -10.73 18.36 3.31
N LEU A 186 -10.54 17.69 4.45
CA LEU A 186 -10.03 16.32 4.51
C LEU A 186 -11.18 15.38 4.12
N LYS A 187 -11.17 14.97 2.84
CA LYS A 187 -12.25 14.26 2.15
C LYS A 187 -12.55 12.88 2.74
N ASN A 188 -11.51 12.20 3.21
CA ASN A 188 -11.60 10.82 3.67
C ASN A 188 -10.77 10.60 4.94
N ASP A 189 -10.94 9.43 5.56
CA ASP A 189 -10.26 9.07 6.81
C ASP A 189 -8.74 8.96 6.63
N GLU A 190 -8.26 8.61 5.44
CA GLU A 190 -6.84 8.54 5.13
C GLU A 190 -6.19 9.92 5.19
N GLN A 191 -6.81 10.94 4.59
CA GLN A 191 -6.38 12.33 4.66
C GLN A 191 -6.44 12.87 6.10
N ARG A 192 -7.48 12.50 6.86
CA ARG A 192 -7.59 12.86 8.29
C ARG A 192 -6.45 12.28 9.11
N LEU A 193 -6.07 11.03 8.83
CA LEU A 193 -5.00 10.33 9.54
C LEU A 193 -3.61 10.84 9.15
N ASP A 194 -3.38 11.03 7.85
CA ASP A 194 -2.12 11.59 7.33
C ASP A 194 -1.86 13.00 7.88
N PHE A 195 -2.91 13.84 7.97
CA PHE A 195 -2.82 15.17 8.55
C PHE A 195 -2.28 15.17 9.99
N VAL A 196 -2.77 14.25 10.82
CA VAL A 196 -2.32 14.13 12.23
C VAL A 196 -0.96 13.46 12.33
N ARG A 197 -0.63 12.49 11.48
CA ARG A 197 0.72 11.90 11.44
C ARG A 197 1.79 12.92 11.10
N ASN A 198 1.44 13.91 10.28
CA ASN A 198 2.32 14.99 9.88
C ASN A 198 2.17 16.24 10.78
N TYR A 199 1.94 16.07 12.09
CA TYR A 199 1.76 17.18 13.03
C TYR A 199 2.97 18.14 13.10
N THR A 200 4.17 17.72 12.70
CA THR A 200 5.35 18.60 12.61
C THR A 200 5.18 19.71 11.57
N ARG A 201 4.21 19.56 10.66
CA ARG A 201 3.82 20.59 9.68
C ARG A 201 2.77 21.55 10.23
N TRP A 202 2.24 21.29 11.42
CA TRP A 202 1.32 22.21 12.10
C TRP A 202 2.09 23.37 12.71
N ARG A 203 1.36 24.40 13.13
CA ARG A 203 1.94 25.52 13.87
C ARG A 203 2.57 25.02 15.17
N LEU A 204 3.88 25.18 15.32
CA LEU A 204 4.54 25.08 16.62
C LEU A 204 4.01 26.19 17.52
N TRP A 205 3.29 25.82 18.57
CA TRP A 205 2.60 26.75 19.46
C TRP A 205 3.47 27.17 20.63
N LEU A 206 4.18 26.21 21.23
CA LEU A 206 5.06 26.44 22.36
C LEU A 206 6.22 25.44 22.32
N GLN A 207 7.42 25.90 22.65
CA GLN A 207 8.56 25.05 22.92
C GLN A 207 9.11 25.41 24.29
N VAL A 208 9.42 24.40 25.10
CA VAL A 208 10.06 24.55 26.41
C VAL A 208 11.42 23.84 26.33
N PRO A 209 12.49 24.55 25.91
CA PRO A 209 13.80 23.94 25.66
C PRO A 209 14.36 23.19 26.87
N ASP A 210 14.20 23.75 28.07
CA ASP A 210 14.71 23.18 29.33
C ASP A 210 14.11 21.81 29.66
N LEU A 211 12.88 21.56 29.19
CA LEU A 211 12.17 20.29 29.39
C LEU A 211 12.16 19.42 28.13
N ASN A 212 12.73 19.92 27.04
CA ASN A 212 12.71 19.30 25.72
C ASN A 212 11.30 18.93 25.25
N LEU A 213 10.35 19.87 25.47
CA LEU A 213 8.94 19.74 25.10
C LEU A 213 8.62 20.66 23.93
N LYS A 214 7.88 20.14 22.93
CA LYS A 214 7.28 20.94 21.85
C LYS A 214 5.78 20.68 21.78
N PHE A 215 5.01 21.73 21.57
CA PHE A 215 3.55 21.69 21.47
C PHE A 215 3.14 22.21 20.11
N TYR A 216 2.46 21.38 19.32
CA TYR A 216 1.95 21.73 17.99
C TYR A 216 0.43 21.88 18.06
N ARG A 217 -0.12 22.97 17.52
CA ARG A 217 -1.54 23.29 17.59
C ARG A 217 -2.16 23.39 16.19
N CYS A 218 -3.37 22.87 16.05
CA CYS A 218 -4.20 23.13 14.88
C CYS A 218 -5.64 23.47 15.27
N ASP A 219 -6.12 24.62 14.80
CA ASP A 219 -7.49 25.07 15.08
C ASP A 219 -8.50 24.36 14.17
N LEU A 220 -9.70 24.13 14.72
CA LEU A 220 -10.84 23.55 14.03
C LEU A 220 -11.94 24.61 13.84
N ASN A 221 -12.77 24.43 12.82
CA ASN A 221 -13.82 25.39 12.44
C ASN A 221 -14.94 25.54 13.48
N ASN A 222 -15.04 24.62 14.43
CA ASN A 222 -16.00 24.63 15.52
C ASN A 222 -15.47 25.32 16.79
N GLY A 223 -14.26 25.91 16.75
CA GLY A 223 -13.63 26.58 17.87
C GLY A 223 -12.75 25.70 18.76
N ASP A 224 -12.80 24.39 18.57
CA ASP A 224 -11.91 23.43 19.24
C ASP A 224 -10.53 23.43 18.57
N TYR A 225 -9.51 22.83 19.21
CA TYR A 225 -8.20 22.68 18.59
C TYR A 225 -7.54 21.35 18.92
N LEU A 226 -6.74 20.86 17.98
CA LEU A 226 -5.84 19.72 18.18
C LEU A 226 -4.53 20.20 18.79
N LEU A 227 -3.99 19.43 19.73
CA LEU A 227 -2.71 19.69 20.38
C LEU A 227 -1.87 18.41 20.35
N VAL A 228 -0.67 18.46 19.80
CA VAL A 228 0.33 17.38 19.89
C VAL A 228 1.47 17.83 20.78
N THR A 229 1.79 17.04 21.80
CA THR A 229 2.95 17.25 22.68
C THR A 229 4.05 16.28 22.34
N GLU A 230 5.21 16.77 21.91
CA GLU A 230 6.44 16.03 21.64
C GLU A 230 7.38 16.13 22.84
N SER A 231 7.90 15.00 23.32
CA SER A 231 8.97 14.95 24.32
C SER A 231 10.08 13.99 23.88
N GLU A 232 11.34 14.44 23.92
CA GLU A 232 12.49 13.57 23.60
C GLU A 232 12.89 12.65 24.75
N ASN A 233 12.40 12.93 25.97
CA ASN A 233 12.66 12.12 27.17
C ASN A 233 11.37 11.48 27.68
N ASN A 234 11.45 10.24 28.17
CA ASN A 234 10.38 9.43 28.81
C ASN A 234 9.75 10.07 30.08
N VAL A 235 9.82 11.39 30.26
CA VAL A 235 9.40 12.12 31.47
C VAL A 235 7.88 12.12 31.65
N LEU A 236 7.10 11.80 30.61
CA LEU A 236 5.66 11.61 30.73
C LEU A 236 5.24 10.22 31.23
N LYS A 237 6.16 9.29 31.55
CA LYS A 237 5.84 8.06 32.31
C LYS A 237 5.73 8.35 33.81
N GLY A 238 4.74 9.16 34.16
CA GLY A 238 4.20 9.27 35.51
C GLY A 238 2.96 8.39 35.72
N CYS A 239 2.78 7.33 34.92
CA CYS A 239 1.67 6.39 35.10
C CYS A 239 2.23 5.00 35.38
N VAL A 240 1.92 4.50 36.58
CA VAL A 240 2.16 3.14 37.05
C VAL A 240 1.19 2.20 36.32
N CYS A 241 1.45 1.92 35.05
CA CYS A 241 0.87 0.78 34.35
C CYS A 241 1.93 0.13 33.45
N TYR A 242 2.69 -0.75 34.10
CA TYR A 242 3.43 -1.91 33.59
C TYR A 242 3.98 -1.89 32.14
N ASP A 243 5.32 -1.75 32.10
CA ASP A 243 6.30 -2.36 31.21
C ASP A 243 5.86 -3.35 30.12
N PHE A 244 6.22 -3.05 28.87
CA PHE A 244 7.21 -3.83 28.12
C PHE A 244 7.74 -2.99 26.94
N TYR A 245 9.06 -2.81 26.86
CA TYR A 245 9.82 -2.44 25.65
C TYR A 245 9.24 -1.36 24.71
N TYR A 246 9.52 -0.08 25.00
CA TYR A 246 9.55 0.93 23.93
C TYR A 246 10.86 1.70 23.95
N LYS A 247 11.79 1.27 23.09
CA LYS A 247 12.69 2.19 22.39
C LYS A 247 11.86 2.93 21.32
N CYS A 248 10.96 3.82 21.73
CA CYS A 248 10.42 4.84 20.82
C CYS A 248 11.21 6.11 21.07
N ARG A 249 11.96 6.54 20.05
CA ARG A 249 12.90 7.66 20.16
C ARG A 249 12.23 9.03 20.26
N LEU A 250 10.90 9.10 20.22
CA LEU A 250 10.06 10.27 20.51
C LEU A 250 8.67 9.75 20.96
N SER A 251 8.07 10.31 22.01
CA SER A 251 6.68 10.04 22.40
C SER A 251 5.83 11.27 22.15
N HIS A 252 4.94 11.21 21.16
CA HIS A 252 4.02 12.30 20.84
C HIS A 252 2.61 11.99 21.35
N ASP A 253 2.01 12.94 22.06
CA ASP A 253 0.69 12.81 22.69
C ASP A 253 -0.33 13.75 22.03
N LEU A 254 -1.35 13.20 21.36
CA LEU A 254 -2.40 13.95 20.66
C LEU A 254 -3.61 14.22 21.58
N ARG A 255 -4.17 15.44 21.55
CA ARG A 255 -5.37 15.82 22.31
C ARG A 255 -6.31 16.69 21.46
N ILE A 256 -7.61 16.64 21.78
CA ILE A 256 -8.61 17.62 21.34
C ILE A 256 -8.95 18.50 22.54
N VAL A 257 -8.86 19.82 22.37
CA VAL A 257 -9.20 20.80 23.40
C VAL A 257 -10.45 21.56 22.98
N LYS A 258 -11.46 21.57 23.85
CA LYS A 258 -12.76 22.18 23.57
C LYS A 258 -12.80 23.66 23.94
N GLN A 259 -13.51 24.48 23.17
CA GLN A 259 -13.71 25.89 23.50
C GLN A 259 -14.56 26.05 24.77
N GLY A 260 -14.14 26.93 25.70
CA GLY A 260 -14.90 27.24 26.92
C GLY A 260 -14.53 26.42 28.15
N THR A 261 -13.68 25.40 28.03
CA THR A 261 -13.02 24.76 29.19
C THR A 261 -11.78 25.55 29.59
N SER A 262 -11.96 26.80 30.01
CA SER A 262 -10.86 27.64 30.53
C SER A 262 -10.60 27.45 32.03
N LYS A 263 -11.32 26.54 32.70
CA LYS A 263 -11.04 26.21 34.09
C LYS A 263 -9.99 25.12 34.19
N GLU A 264 -8.80 25.57 34.59
CA GLU A 264 -7.83 24.79 35.37
C GLU A 264 -7.15 23.66 34.60
N PHE A 265 -6.09 24.07 33.89
CA PHE A 265 -4.95 23.22 33.57
C PHE A 265 -4.56 22.37 34.80
N TYR A 266 -4.25 21.10 34.56
CA TYR A 266 -3.94 20.02 35.51
C TYR A 266 -5.16 19.25 36.08
N GLY A 267 -5.90 18.52 35.24
CA GLY A 267 -6.87 17.55 35.74
C GLY A 267 -7.51 16.64 34.69
N TYR A 268 -7.01 15.40 34.61
CA TYR A 268 -7.71 14.17 34.16
C TYR A 268 -8.43 14.22 32.79
N SER A 269 -7.78 13.94 31.65
CA SER A 269 -7.18 12.64 31.31
C SER A 269 -5.68 12.72 31.00
N GLN A 270 -4.88 11.91 31.69
CA GLN A 270 -3.42 11.84 31.49
C GLN A 270 -2.99 11.12 30.21
N LEU A 271 -3.93 10.72 29.36
CA LEU A 271 -3.70 9.96 28.15
C LEU A 271 -4.20 10.77 26.95
N GLY A 272 -3.35 10.96 25.94
CA GLY A 272 -3.78 11.44 24.65
C GLY A 272 -4.81 10.54 24.01
N ILE A 273 -5.55 11.10 23.07
CA ILE A 273 -6.53 10.37 22.30
C ILE A 273 -5.85 9.52 21.24
N SER A 274 -6.42 8.34 21.00
CA SER A 274 -6.09 7.51 19.87
C SER A 274 -6.52 8.16 18.54
N TYR A 275 -5.92 7.72 17.44
CA TYR A 275 -6.33 8.17 16.10
C TYR A 275 -7.79 7.83 15.78
N SER A 276 -8.33 6.73 16.31
CA SER A 276 -9.73 6.35 16.15
C SER A 276 -10.68 7.28 16.90
N GLU A 277 -10.32 7.73 18.10
CA GLU A 277 -11.06 8.75 18.84
C GLU A 277 -11.05 10.09 18.13
N TYR A 278 -9.89 10.51 17.58
CA TYR A 278 -9.81 11.67 16.71
C TYR A 278 -10.75 11.56 15.49
N LEU A 279 -10.72 10.43 14.77
CA LEU A 279 -11.60 10.23 13.61
C LEU A 279 -13.08 10.23 14.01
N SER A 280 -13.42 9.59 15.13
CA SER A 280 -14.78 9.57 15.67
C SER A 280 -15.27 10.99 16.01
N TYR A 281 -14.42 11.79 16.66
CA TYR A 281 -14.71 13.19 16.96
C TYR A 281 -14.91 14.01 15.69
N MET A 282 -14.00 13.94 14.71
CA MET A 282 -14.11 14.70 13.46
C MET A 282 -15.38 14.35 12.67
N LYS A 283 -15.78 13.07 12.68
CA LYS A 283 -17.02 12.60 12.02
C LYS A 283 -18.27 13.06 12.74
N SER A 284 -18.33 12.87 14.06
CA SER A 284 -19.51 13.18 14.87
C SER A 284 -19.78 14.69 14.96
N THR A 285 -18.73 15.51 15.06
CA THR A 285 -18.84 16.97 15.14
C THR A 285 -18.85 17.64 13.76
N LYS A 286 -18.52 16.91 12.70
CA LYS A 286 -18.25 17.44 11.36
C LYS A 286 -17.21 18.57 11.37
N ALA A 287 -16.31 18.56 12.36
CA ALA A 287 -15.24 19.53 12.49
C ALA A 287 -14.31 19.47 11.27
N ARG A 288 -13.81 20.64 10.88
CA ARG A 288 -12.90 20.83 9.75
C ARG A 288 -11.65 21.53 10.22
N VAL A 289 -10.54 21.14 9.63
CA VAL A 289 -9.23 21.69 9.95
C VAL A 289 -9.10 23.07 9.30
N MET A 290 -8.84 24.07 10.13
CA MET A 290 -8.61 25.46 9.72
C MET A 290 -7.11 25.65 9.58
N ILE A 291 -6.45 24.98 8.62
CA ILE A 291 -5.01 25.20 8.46
C ILE A 291 -4.79 26.64 8.00
N ASN A 292 -4.12 27.43 8.85
CA ASN A 292 -3.30 28.55 8.40
C ASN A 292 -1.91 27.95 8.09
N PRO A 293 -1.55 27.75 6.81
CA PRO A 293 -0.17 27.37 6.49
C PRO A 293 0.71 28.46 7.08
N ALA A 294 1.84 28.07 7.69
CA ALA A 294 2.80 28.99 8.28
C ALA A 294 2.88 30.28 7.46
N GLU A 295 2.72 31.41 8.14
CA GLU A 295 2.91 32.76 7.63
C GLU A 295 3.72 32.75 6.33
N VAL A 296 3.07 33.20 5.26
CA VAL A 296 3.77 33.91 4.18
C VAL A 296 4.43 35.11 4.85
N LEU A 297 5.60 34.88 5.45
CA LEU A 297 6.54 35.90 5.89
C LEU A 297 7.90 35.50 5.33
N SER A 298 8.00 35.61 4.01
CA SER A 298 9.19 36.17 3.39
C SER A 298 8.82 36.68 1.99
N GLU A 299 8.24 37.88 1.93
CA GLU A 299 8.40 38.87 0.84
C GLU A 299 7.57 40.13 1.17
N GLN A 300 8.17 41.00 1.98
CA GLN A 300 8.29 42.45 1.78
C GLN A 300 9.37 43.00 2.72
#